data_AF-A0A0C2T058-F1
#
_entry.id   AF-A0A0C2T058-F1
#
_cell.length_a   1.000
_cell.length_b   1.000
_cell.length_c   1.000
_cell.angle_alpha   90.00
_cell.angle_beta   90.00
_cell.angle_gamma   90.00
#
_symmetry.space_group_name_H-M   'P 1'
#
loop_
_entity.id
_entity.type
_entity.pdbx_description
1 polymer ?
#
loop_
_entity_poly.entity_id
_entity_poly.type
_entity_poly.pdbx_seq_one_letter_code
_entity_poly.pdbx_strand_id
1 'polypeptide(L)'
;MAQSGPGNPDSYGFSDDADIILRSSDNVDLYVIGAFLRHVSPVFKNMFALSGSDNNEKKDNLPVVPVSEDSGTLRLLLDIIYPYEEEPRLSSPVIAWKVSKAARKYLMNIIESKLKRHIANSKLIAEKPLTRRTLNTPIHKL
;
A
#
# COMPACT_ATOMS: atom_id res chain seq x y z
N MET A 1 -25.26 10.45 -3.26
CA MET A 1 -24.81 9.22 -2.56
C MET A 1 -23.82 8.50 -3.48
N ALA A 2 -22.55 8.88 -3.42
CA ALA A 2 -21.51 8.18 -4.18
C ALA A 2 -21.04 7.01 -3.32
N GLN A 3 -21.45 5.79 -3.70
CA GLN A 3 -20.94 4.57 -3.10
C GLN A 3 -19.55 4.32 -3.70
N SER A 4 -18.50 4.52 -2.93
CA SER A 4 -17.14 4.08 -3.25
C SER A 4 -17.02 2.58 -2.94
N GLY A 5 -17.45 1.74 -3.89
CA GLY A 5 -17.14 0.31 -3.89
C GLY A 5 -15.67 0.03 -4.29
N PRO A 6 -15.14 -1.19 -4.01
CA PRO A 6 -13.70 -1.42 -3.92
C PRO A 6 -13.06 -1.55 -5.31
N GLY A 7 -11.85 -0.99 -5.45
CA GLY A 7 -11.09 -1.04 -6.70
C GLY A 7 -11.32 0.12 -7.68
N ASN A 8 -12.00 1.19 -7.25
CA ASN A 8 -12.00 2.41 -8.04
C ASN A 8 -10.62 3.11 -7.93
N PRO A 9 -9.87 3.32 -9.02
CA PRO A 9 -8.65 4.13 -9.01
C PRO A 9 -8.86 5.56 -8.48
N ASP A 10 -10.10 5.99 -8.25
CA ASP A 10 -10.44 7.31 -7.73
C ASP A 10 -10.83 7.34 -6.24
N SER A 11 -10.72 6.23 -5.48
CA SER A 11 -11.24 6.12 -4.10
C SER A 11 -10.65 7.10 -3.06
N TYR A 12 -9.56 7.80 -3.39
CA TYR A 12 -8.93 8.79 -2.51
C TYR A 12 -9.02 10.22 -3.06
N GLY A 13 -9.95 10.48 -4.00
CA GLY A 13 -10.28 11.84 -4.46
C GLY A 13 -11.33 12.49 -3.56
N PHE A 14 -10.90 13.36 -2.65
CA PHE A 14 -11.72 14.11 -1.67
C PHE A 14 -12.72 13.28 -0.84
N SER A 15 -12.54 13.29 0.48
CA SER A 15 -13.47 12.69 1.45
C SER A 15 -13.73 13.67 2.58
N ASP A 16 -14.98 13.82 3.00
CA ASP A 16 -15.37 14.69 4.12
C ASP A 16 -14.72 14.26 5.44
N ASP A 17 -14.35 12.98 5.56
CA ASP A 17 -13.69 12.42 6.74
C ASP A 17 -12.16 12.61 6.72
N ALA A 18 -11.58 13.08 5.60
CA ALA A 18 -10.15 13.24 5.49
C ALA A 18 -9.63 14.42 6.34
N ASP A 19 -8.62 14.15 7.17
CA ASP A 19 -7.95 15.16 8.01
C ASP A 19 -6.54 15.50 7.52
N ILE A 20 -6.06 14.82 6.46
CA ILE A 20 -4.72 14.99 5.90
C ILE A 20 -4.66 14.55 4.43
N ILE A 21 -3.77 15.19 3.65
CA ILE A 21 -3.49 14.83 2.27
C ILE A 21 -2.08 14.23 2.20
N LEU A 22 -1.96 13.01 1.69
CA LEU A 22 -0.67 12.46 1.29
C LEU A 22 -0.41 12.80 -0.18
N ARG A 23 0.67 13.53 -0.46
CA ARG A 23 1.12 13.78 -1.84
C ARG A 23 2.17 12.76 -2.23
N SER A 24 1.86 11.95 -3.24
CA SER A 24 2.76 10.93 -3.76
C SER A 24 3.92 11.53 -4.56
N SER A 25 4.92 10.70 -4.87
CA SER A 25 6.07 11.14 -5.68
C SER A 25 5.74 11.40 -7.16
N ASP A 26 4.64 10.84 -7.66
CA ASP A 26 4.02 11.14 -8.95
C ASP A 26 2.95 12.26 -8.86
N ASN A 27 3.00 13.07 -7.79
CA ASN A 27 2.22 14.30 -7.59
C ASN A 27 0.69 14.08 -7.59
N VAL A 28 0.25 12.93 -7.09
CA VAL A 28 -1.16 12.63 -6.85
C VAL A 28 -1.47 12.89 -5.38
N ASP A 29 -2.53 13.66 -5.13
CA ASP A 29 -3.01 13.94 -3.78
C ASP A 29 -4.02 12.87 -3.37
N LEU A 30 -3.75 12.18 -2.25
CA LEU A 30 -4.64 11.18 -1.65
C LEU A 30 -5.19 11.74 -0.34
N TYR A 31 -6.50 11.92 -0.28
CA TYR A 31 -7.21 12.41 0.89
C TYR A 31 -7.46 11.24 1.84
N VAL A 32 -6.94 11.31 3.06
CA VAL A 32 -6.97 10.16 3.99
C VAL A 32 -7.39 10.57 5.40
N ILE A 33 -7.96 9.62 6.11
CA ILE A 33 -8.20 9.62 7.55
C ILE A 33 -6.89 9.22 8.24
N GLY A 34 -6.14 10.21 8.71
CA GLY A 34 -4.85 10.09 9.35
C GLY A 34 -4.89 9.22 10.60
N ALA A 35 -6.04 9.10 11.30
CA ALA A 35 -6.17 8.28 12.49
C ALA A 35 -5.75 6.81 12.25
N PHE A 36 -6.14 6.22 11.12
CA PHE A 36 -5.76 4.85 10.77
C PHE A 36 -4.25 4.72 10.55
N LEU A 37 -3.65 5.67 9.85
CA LEU A 37 -2.20 5.67 9.58
C LEU A 37 -1.39 5.88 10.87
N ARG A 38 -1.80 6.81 11.73
CA ARG A 38 -1.19 7.06 13.05
C ARG A 38 -1.25 5.81 13.95
N HIS A 39 -2.33 5.04 13.84
CA HIS A 39 -2.54 3.83 14.64
C HIS A 39 -1.58 2.70 14.23
N VAL A 40 -1.35 2.52 12.93
CA VAL A 40 -0.52 1.43 12.42
C VAL A 40 0.95 1.81 12.18
N SER A 41 1.28 3.11 12.24
CA SER A 41 2.63 3.62 11.98
C SER A 41 3.05 4.70 12.98
N PRO A 42 4.08 4.44 13.81
CA PRO A 42 4.68 5.49 14.65
C PRO A 42 5.36 6.58 13.81
N VAL A 43 5.84 6.26 12.61
CA VAL A 43 6.46 7.24 11.70
C VAL A 43 5.42 8.25 11.23
N PHE A 44 4.26 7.79 10.75
CA PHE A 44 3.17 8.70 10.38
C PHE A 44 2.61 9.44 11.59
N LYS A 45 2.53 8.81 12.77
CA LYS A 45 2.15 9.51 14.01
C LYS A 45 3.03 10.72 14.28
N ASN A 46 4.34 10.57 14.20
CA ASN A 46 5.28 11.66 14.42
C ASN A 46 5.24 12.69 13.27
N MET A 47 5.21 12.22 12.02
CA MET A 47 5.15 13.08 10.83
C MET A 47 3.91 13.98 10.84
N PHE A 48 2.75 13.44 11.21
CA PHE A 48 1.50 14.19 11.21
C PHE A 48 1.42 15.19 12.36
N ALA A 49 2.02 14.87 13.52
CA ALA A 49 2.13 15.82 14.63
C ALA A 49 2.94 17.08 14.24
N LEU A 50 3.93 16.92 13.35
CA LEU A 50 4.73 18.04 12.83
C LEU A 50 4.04 18.77 11.66
N SER A 51 3.12 18.11 10.95
CA SER A 51 2.44 18.65 9.77
C SER A 51 1.42 19.77 10.07
N GLY A 52 1.05 19.96 11.34
CA GLY A 52 0.09 20.99 11.77
C GLY A 52 0.66 22.40 11.96
N SER A 53 1.96 22.63 11.76
CA SER A 53 2.54 23.98 11.90
C SER A 53 2.17 24.90 10.73
N ASP A 54 2.10 26.21 10.97
CA ASP A 54 1.65 27.20 9.98
C ASP A 54 2.54 27.31 8.73
N ASN A 55 3.75 26.75 8.77
CA ASN A 55 4.70 26.77 7.65
C ASN A 55 4.51 25.62 6.65
N ASN A 56 3.61 24.67 6.93
CA ASN A 56 3.40 23.53 6.02
C ASN A 56 2.38 23.87 4.94
N GLU A 57 2.57 23.26 3.77
CA GLU A 57 1.62 23.37 2.67
C GLU A 57 0.23 22.89 3.13
N LYS A 58 -0.79 23.66 2.80
CA LYS A 58 -2.19 23.30 3.00
C LYS A 58 -2.93 23.32 1.66
N LYS A 59 -3.83 22.38 1.48
CA LYS A 59 -4.76 22.31 0.34
C LYS A 59 -6.13 21.94 0.89
N ASP A 60 -7.17 22.66 0.48
CA ASP A 60 -8.54 22.48 0.98
C ASP A 60 -8.63 22.58 2.52
N ASN A 61 -7.81 23.43 3.13
CA ASN A 61 -7.63 23.57 4.58
C ASN A 61 -7.04 22.34 5.30
N LEU A 62 -6.59 21.32 4.57
CA LEU A 62 -5.92 20.14 5.10
C LEU A 62 -4.39 20.24 4.94
N PRO A 63 -3.60 19.74 5.91
CA PRO A 63 -2.15 19.66 5.76
C PRO A 63 -1.77 18.68 4.65
N VAL A 64 -0.82 19.09 3.81
CA VAL A 64 -0.26 18.26 2.73
C VAL A 64 1.08 17.69 3.20
N VAL A 65 1.19 16.37 3.20
CA VAL A 65 2.42 15.65 3.57
C VAL A 65 3.00 14.94 2.35
N PRO A 66 4.12 15.41 1.80
CA PRO A 66 4.79 14.75 0.69
C PRO A 66 5.46 13.44 1.15
N VAL A 67 5.31 12.39 0.35
CA VAL A 67 5.89 11.07 0.58
C VAL A 67 6.62 10.57 -0.66
N SER A 68 7.54 9.62 -0.50
CA SER A 68 8.37 9.13 -1.63
C SER A 68 7.70 8.04 -2.46
N GLU A 69 6.60 7.47 -1.97
CA GLU A 69 5.89 6.39 -2.63
C GLU A 69 5.00 6.93 -3.75
N ASP A 70 4.94 6.20 -4.86
CA ASP A 70 4.03 6.50 -5.96
C ASP A 70 2.57 6.22 -5.56
N SER A 71 1.64 6.83 -6.29
CA SER A 71 0.21 6.76 -6.04
C SER A 71 -0.32 5.33 -6.01
N GLY A 72 0.13 4.46 -6.91
CA GLY A 72 -0.26 3.05 -6.94
C GLY A 72 0.16 2.29 -5.67
N THR A 73 1.36 2.56 -5.18
CA THR A 73 1.89 1.97 -3.94
C THR A 73 1.09 2.46 -2.74
N LEU A 74 0.80 3.76 -2.66
CA LEU A 74 0.02 4.33 -1.57
C LEU A 74 -1.42 3.81 -1.55
N ARG A 75 -2.09 3.73 -2.70
CA ARG A 75 -3.46 3.21 -2.80
C ARG A 75 -3.56 1.81 -2.22
N LEU A 76 -2.70 0.90 -2.67
CA LEU A 76 -2.70 -0.47 -2.15
C LEU A 76 -2.33 -0.53 -0.67
N LEU A 77 -1.37 0.29 -0.20
CA LEU A 77 -1.03 0.37 1.21
C LEU A 77 -2.24 0.83 2.05
N LEU A 78 -2.93 1.87 1.61
CA LEU A 78 -4.12 2.41 2.27
C LEU A 78 -5.26 1.39 2.27
N ASP A 79 -5.50 0.69 1.16
CA ASP A 79 -6.54 -0.33 1.08
C ASP A 79 -6.29 -1.50 2.07
N ILE A 80 -5.02 -1.81 2.40
CA ILE A 80 -4.68 -2.81 3.44
C ILE A 80 -4.92 -2.26 4.87
N ILE A 81 -4.75 -0.95 5.05
CA ILE A 81 -4.90 -0.26 6.34
C ILE A 81 -6.38 -0.10 6.69
N TYR A 82 -7.21 0.28 5.71
CA TYR A 82 -8.60 0.61 5.92
C TYR A 82 -9.44 -0.65 6.14
N PRO A 83 -10.45 -0.59 7.02
CA PRO A 83 -11.29 -1.74 7.35
C PRO A 83 -12.39 -1.95 6.29
N TYR A 84 -12.00 -2.19 5.03
CA TYR A 84 -12.95 -2.55 3.98
C TYR A 84 -13.30 -4.05 4.05
N GLU A 85 -14.50 -4.40 3.57
CA GLU A 85 -14.96 -5.80 3.51
C GLU A 85 -14.17 -6.62 2.48
N GLU A 86 -13.82 -6.01 1.35
CA GLU A 86 -13.04 -6.67 0.30
C GLU A 86 -11.53 -6.57 0.56
N GLU A 87 -10.85 -7.69 0.38
CA GLU A 87 -9.40 -7.75 0.41
C GLU A 87 -8.79 -7.05 -0.83
N PRO A 88 -7.75 -6.23 -0.66
CA PRO A 88 -7.21 -5.42 -1.74
C PRO A 88 -6.52 -6.25 -2.82
N ARG A 89 -6.81 -5.99 -4.09
CA ARG A 89 -6.26 -6.79 -5.19
C ARG A 89 -4.77 -6.52 -5.40
N LEU A 90 -3.93 -7.55 -5.23
CA LEU A 90 -2.53 -7.50 -5.67
C LEU A 90 -2.42 -7.74 -7.19
N SER A 91 -2.19 -6.67 -7.94
CA SER A 91 -2.09 -6.72 -9.41
C SER A 91 -0.74 -7.24 -9.93
N SER A 92 0.33 -7.16 -9.13
CA SER A 92 1.70 -7.51 -9.56
C SER A 92 2.63 -7.82 -8.38
N PRO A 93 3.63 -8.72 -8.54
CA PRO A 93 4.70 -8.89 -7.56
C PRO A 93 5.49 -7.61 -7.29
N VAL A 94 5.62 -6.73 -8.28
CA VAL A 94 6.35 -5.46 -8.16
C VAL A 94 5.63 -4.52 -7.19
N ILE A 95 4.30 -4.41 -7.28
CA ILE A 95 3.54 -3.55 -6.37
C ILE A 95 3.58 -4.11 -4.94
N ALA A 96 3.50 -5.43 -4.78
CA ALA A 96 3.64 -6.08 -3.48
C ALA A 96 5.01 -5.82 -2.84
N TRP A 97 6.09 -5.84 -3.62
CA TRP A 97 7.43 -5.48 -3.14
C TRP A 97 7.51 -4.00 -2.73
N LYS A 98 6.95 -3.08 -3.52
CA LYS A 98 6.93 -1.64 -3.18
C LYS A 98 6.16 -1.37 -1.89
N VAL A 99 4.98 -1.97 -1.73
CA VAL A 99 4.19 -1.86 -0.49
C VAL A 99 4.93 -2.48 0.69
N SER A 100 5.61 -3.60 0.51
CA SER A 100 6.47 -4.20 1.56
C SER A 100 7.59 -3.25 1.99
N LYS A 101 8.21 -2.54 1.04
CA LYS A 101 9.25 -1.54 1.32
C LYS A 101 8.67 -0.34 2.08
N ALA A 102 7.50 0.15 1.67
CA ALA A 102 6.80 1.25 2.34
C ALA A 102 6.39 0.87 3.77
N ALA A 103 5.80 -0.32 3.98
CA ALA A 103 5.41 -0.81 5.29
C ALA A 103 6.60 -0.86 6.26
N ARG A 104 7.77 -1.33 5.81
CA ARG A 104 9.01 -1.29 6.60
C ARG A 104 9.46 0.14 6.91
N LYS A 105 9.48 1.01 5.91
CA LYS A 105 9.87 2.43 6.06
C LYS A 105 9.02 3.12 7.13
N TYR A 106 7.72 2.83 7.15
CA TYR A 106 6.77 3.40 8.08
C TYR A 106 6.57 2.56 9.36
N LEU A 107 7.39 1.52 9.59
CA LEU A 107 7.35 0.64 10.76
C LEU A 107 5.97 0.01 11.02
N MET A 108 5.32 -0.46 9.97
CA MET A 108 3.96 -1.01 9.98
C MET A 108 3.95 -2.56 10.03
N ASN A 109 4.37 -3.13 11.15
CA ASN A 109 4.52 -4.59 11.30
C ASN A 109 3.22 -5.37 10.99
N ILE A 110 2.07 -4.86 11.43
CA ILE A 110 0.76 -5.48 11.18
C ILE A 110 0.45 -5.53 9.68
N ILE A 111 0.81 -4.47 8.95
CA ILE A 111 0.60 -4.36 7.51
C ILE A 111 1.52 -5.32 6.76
N GLU A 112 2.77 -5.49 7.18
CA GLU A 112 3.64 -6.55 6.65
C GLU A 112 3.03 -7.94 6.84
N SER A 113 2.49 -8.24 8.01
CA SER A 113 1.83 -9.53 8.28
C SER A 113 0.57 -9.73 7.43
N LYS A 114 -0.26 -8.70 7.27
CA LYS A 114 -1.43 -8.73 6.36
C LYS A 114 -0.99 -8.98 4.93
N LEU A 115 -0.01 -8.22 4.43
CA LEU A 115 0.49 -8.35 3.07
C LEU A 115 1.08 -9.74 2.80
N LYS A 116 1.85 -10.32 3.74
CA LYS A 116 2.37 -11.69 3.62
C LYS A 116 1.25 -12.72 3.47
N ARG A 117 0.21 -12.63 4.31
CA ARG A 117 -0.96 -13.52 4.20
C ARG A 117 -1.69 -13.33 2.87
N HIS A 118 -1.86 -12.09 2.45
CA HIS A 118 -2.52 -11.78 1.19
C HIS A 118 -1.73 -12.34 -0.01
N ILE A 119 -0.40 -12.16 -0.04
CA ILE A 119 0.47 -12.75 -1.07
C ILE A 119 0.33 -14.29 -1.06
N ALA A 120 0.36 -14.92 0.11
CA ALA A 120 0.22 -16.37 0.27
C ALA A 120 -1.11 -16.92 -0.27
N ASN A 121 -2.19 -16.16 -0.13
CA ASN A 121 -3.52 -16.52 -0.60
C ASN A 121 -3.81 -16.10 -2.05
N SER A 122 -2.88 -15.35 -2.67
CA SER A 122 -3.03 -14.84 -4.04
C SER A 122 -2.47 -15.81 -5.08
N LYS A 123 -2.88 -15.62 -6.34
CA LYS A 123 -2.29 -16.34 -7.49
C LYS A 123 -0.84 -15.91 -7.80
N LEU A 124 -0.25 -14.97 -7.06
CA LEU A 124 1.13 -14.52 -7.30
C LEU A 124 2.18 -15.58 -6.98
N ILE A 125 1.89 -16.52 -6.07
CA ILE A 125 2.77 -17.68 -5.79
C ILE A 125 2.47 -18.85 -6.74
N ALA A 126 1.47 -18.74 -7.62
CA ALA A 126 1.09 -19.81 -8.55
C ALA A 126 1.96 -19.88 -9.82
N GLU A 127 3.03 -19.09 -9.93
CA GLU A 127 4.08 -19.37 -10.91
C GLU A 127 4.94 -20.52 -10.39
N LYS A 128 4.63 -21.71 -10.94
CA LYS A 128 5.27 -23.01 -10.77
C LYS A 128 6.62 -22.98 -10.04
N PRO A 129 6.82 -23.79 -8.98
CA PRO A 129 8.16 -24.04 -8.47
C PRO A 129 9.02 -24.48 -9.65
N LEU A 130 10.22 -23.91 -9.80
CA LEU A 130 11.19 -24.34 -10.80
C LEU A 130 11.41 -25.85 -10.59
N THR A 131 10.69 -26.68 -11.35
CA THR A 131 10.96 -28.10 -11.42
C THR A 131 12.32 -28.18 -12.06
N ARG A 132 13.34 -28.33 -11.20
CA ARG A 132 14.70 -28.73 -11.51
C ARG A 132 14.57 -29.85 -12.53
N ARG A 133 14.77 -29.53 -13.81
CA ARG A 133 14.73 -30.50 -14.90
C ARG A 133 15.63 -31.65 -14.47
N THR A 134 15.02 -32.80 -14.21
CA THR A 134 15.70 -34.07 -14.04
C THR A 134 16.39 -34.38 -15.35
N LEU A 135 17.68 -34.04 -15.47
CA LEU A 135 18.55 -34.69 -16.43
C LEU A 135 18.87 -36.07 -15.85
N ASN A 136 17.97 -37.01 -16.08
CA ASN A 136 18.28 -38.43 -15.94
C ASN A 136 18.02 -39.08 -17.29
N THR A 137 18.96 -38.89 -18.21
CA THR A 137 19.00 -39.66 -19.46
C THR A 137 19.71 -40.97 -19.14
N PRO A 138 19.10 -42.14 -19.34
CA PRO A 138 19.78 -43.42 -19.15
C PRO A 138 20.84 -43.57 -20.24
N ILE A 139 22.10 -43.76 -19.85
CA ILE A 139 23.15 -44.24 -20.75
C ILE A 139 22.84 -45.71 -21.02
N HIS A 140 22.12 -46.00 -22.09
CA HIS A 140 22.12 -47.35 -22.65
C HIS A 140 23.45 -47.58 -23.36
N LYS A 141 24.19 -48.57 -22.83
CA LYS A 141 25.27 -49.30 -23.49
C LYS A 141 24.95 -49.55 -24.97
N LEU A 142 25.92 -49.29 -25.84
CA LEU A 142 26.49 -50.22 -26.82
C LEU A 142 27.94 -49.80 -27.10
#